data_AF-A0A662ZB68-F1
#
_entry.id   AF-A0A662ZB68-F1
#
_cell.length_a   1.000
_cell.length_b   1.000
_cell.length_c   1.000
_cell.angle_alpha   90.00
_cell.angle_beta   90.00
_cell.angle_gamma   90.00
#
_symmetry.space_group_name_H-M   'P 1'
#
loop_
_entity.id
_entity.type
_entity.pdbx_description
1 polymer ?
#
loop_
_entity_poly.entity_id
_entity_poly.type
_entity_poly.pdbx_seq_one_letter_code
_entity_poly.pdbx_strand_id
1 'polypeptide(L)'
;MEKVFCISYSDFGYLLSEQDWKVEIKKLDDYDYGVFEDILSSGQFLIKRRFISNLPDIFDDSSETKSEPVLPEDIKRFIFKRGDREVYVISSTDFEQLFSLDSRDEYGCVFVEQNRITCKCADPEDLAEDVVILASGGIDLNNPDLNL
;
A
#
# COMPACT_ATOMS: atom_id res chain seq x y z
N MET A 1 9.58 10.73 21.91
CA MET A 1 8.58 9.77 21.44
C MET A 1 8.31 10.09 19.99
N GLU A 2 8.11 9.07 19.15
CA GLU A 2 7.97 9.24 17.72
C GLU A 2 6.52 9.61 17.37
N LYS A 3 6.35 10.71 16.63
CA LYS A 3 5.05 11.11 16.08
C LYS A 3 4.88 10.56 14.68
N VAL A 4 3.70 10.03 14.42
CA VAL A 4 3.33 9.37 13.16
C VAL A 4 1.99 9.92 12.68
N PHE A 5 1.70 9.70 11.40
CA PHE A 5 0.37 9.94 10.87
C PHE A 5 -0.47 8.68 10.96
N CYS A 6 -1.75 8.83 11.25
CA CYS A 6 -2.74 7.77 11.19
C CYS A 6 -3.84 8.17 10.22
N ILE A 7 -4.36 7.22 9.47
CA ILE A 7 -5.51 7.41 8.58
C ILE A 7 -6.47 6.22 8.72
N SER A 8 -7.77 6.47 8.59
CA SER A 8 -8.75 5.39 8.55
C SER A 8 -8.65 4.62 7.22
N TYR A 9 -9.05 3.35 7.20
CA TYR A 9 -9.08 2.56 5.97
C TYR A 9 -9.99 3.20 4.91
N SER A 10 -11.11 3.78 5.32
CA SER A 10 -12.03 4.48 4.43
C SER A 10 -11.42 5.75 3.83
N ASP A 11 -10.74 6.55 4.65
CA ASP A 11 -10.04 7.77 4.18
C ASP A 11 -8.84 7.41 3.30
N PHE A 12 -8.16 6.29 3.58
CA PHE A 12 -7.11 5.74 2.72
C PHE A 12 -7.66 5.40 1.33
N GLY A 13 -8.80 4.69 1.25
CA GLY A 13 -9.46 4.42 -0.03
C GLY A 13 -9.84 5.70 -0.80
N TYR A 14 -10.30 6.74 -0.10
CA TYR A 14 -10.61 8.04 -0.72
C TYR A 14 -9.34 8.78 -1.19
N LEU A 15 -8.27 8.78 -0.40
CA LEU A 15 -6.98 9.34 -0.79
C LEU A 15 -6.44 8.67 -2.05
N LEU A 16 -6.60 7.36 -2.12
CA LEU A 16 -6.20 6.56 -3.25
C LEU A 16 -6.98 6.91 -4.54
N SER A 17 -8.28 7.19 -4.46
CA SER A 17 -9.12 7.48 -5.63
C SER A 17 -9.07 8.93 -6.12
N GLU A 18 -8.83 9.90 -5.23
CA GLU A 18 -8.99 11.33 -5.55
C GLU A 18 -7.68 12.06 -5.86
N GLN A 19 -6.53 11.45 -5.56
CA GLN A 19 -5.23 12.05 -5.82
C GLN A 19 -4.68 11.60 -7.17
N ASP A 20 -4.07 12.54 -7.89
CA ASP A 20 -3.30 12.22 -9.10
C ASP A 20 -1.96 11.61 -8.68
N TRP A 21 -1.84 10.30 -8.81
CA TRP A 21 -0.62 9.56 -8.47
C TRP A 21 0.33 9.47 -9.66
N LYS A 22 1.58 9.89 -9.46
CA LYS A 22 2.67 9.52 -10.36
C LYS A 22 3.17 8.13 -9.97
N VAL A 23 3.13 7.20 -10.92
CA VAL A 23 3.57 5.82 -10.76
C VAL A 23 4.93 5.60 -11.42
N GLU A 24 5.84 4.93 -10.72
CA GLU A 24 7.11 4.45 -11.23
C GLU A 24 7.33 3.01 -10.78
N ILE A 25 7.75 2.13 -11.69
CA ILE A 25 8.09 0.74 -11.38
C ILE A 25 9.59 0.57 -11.51
N LYS A 26 10.24 -0.02 -10.50
CA LYS A 26 11.67 -0.31 -10.55
C LYS A 26 11.97 -1.70 -9.99
N LYS A 27 13.04 -2.30 -10.50
CA LYS A 27 13.66 -3.48 -9.89
C LYS A 27 14.51 -3.06 -8.68
N LEU A 28 14.48 -3.83 -7.61
CA LEU A 28 15.36 -3.67 -6.46
C LEU A 28 16.55 -4.61 -6.61
N ASP A 29 17.72 -4.06 -6.92
CA ASP A 29 18.94 -4.83 -7.15
C ASP A 29 19.52 -5.45 -5.86
N ASP A 30 19.08 -4.96 -4.69
CA ASP A 30 19.51 -5.44 -3.38
C ASP A 30 18.89 -6.79 -2.98
N TYR A 31 17.96 -7.34 -3.78
CA TYR A 31 17.27 -8.60 -3.50
C TYR A 31 17.51 -9.64 -4.61
N ASP A 32 17.99 -10.82 -4.22
CA ASP A 32 18.30 -11.93 -5.14
C ASP A 32 17.05 -12.49 -5.87
N TYR A 33 15.85 -12.27 -5.32
CA TYR A 33 14.59 -12.90 -5.75
C TYR A 33 13.82 -12.15 -6.85
N GLY A 34 14.45 -11.21 -7.56
CA GLY A 34 13.75 -10.46 -8.62
C GLY A 34 12.60 -9.63 -8.05
N VAL A 35 12.88 -8.86 -6.99
CA VAL A 35 11.88 -8.03 -6.32
C VAL A 35 11.73 -6.70 -7.05
N PHE A 36 10.50 -6.28 -7.29
CA PHE A 36 10.12 -5.02 -7.88
C PHE A 36 9.40 -4.14 -6.86
N GLU A 37 9.44 -2.84 -7.09
CA GLU A 37 8.79 -1.82 -6.26
C GLU A 37 7.97 -0.91 -7.17
N ASP A 38 6.65 -0.90 -6.97
CA ASP A 38 5.78 0.17 -7.45
C ASP A 38 5.95 1.35 -6.49
N ILE A 39 6.21 2.53 -7.02
CA ILE A 39 6.34 3.78 -6.29
C ILE A 39 5.24 4.71 -6.77
N LEU A 40 4.27 4.97 -5.89
CA LEU A 40 3.22 5.94 -6.12
C LEU A 40 3.53 7.20 -5.31
N SER A 41 3.59 8.34 -5.99
CA SER A 41 3.87 9.63 -5.35
C SER A 41 2.80 10.67 -5.71
N SER A 42 2.28 11.36 -4.71
CA SER A 42 1.36 12.48 -4.90
C SER A 42 1.54 13.52 -3.80
N GLY A 43 1.97 14.73 -4.17
CA GLY A 43 2.32 15.78 -3.22
C GLY A 43 3.34 15.32 -2.16
N GLN A 44 2.89 15.26 -0.91
CA GLN A 44 3.69 14.84 0.26
C GLN A 44 3.62 13.32 0.52
N PHE A 45 2.77 12.59 -0.18
CA PHE A 45 2.56 11.16 0.03
C PHE A 45 3.44 10.31 -0.88
N LEU A 46 3.93 9.22 -0.32
CA LEU A 46 4.70 8.20 -1.00
C LEU A 46 4.21 6.82 -0.55
N ILE A 47 3.71 6.04 -1.49
CA ILE A 47 3.38 4.64 -1.28
C ILE A 47 4.36 3.79 -2.07
N LYS A 48 4.86 2.74 -1.44
CA LYS A 48 5.66 1.71 -2.10
C LYS A 48 5.03 0.36 -1.88
N ARG A 49 4.79 -0.36 -2.97
CA ARG A 49 4.36 -1.75 -2.96
C ARG A 49 5.49 -2.59 -3.53
N ARG A 50 5.90 -3.65 -2.83
CA ARG A 50 6.91 -4.59 -3.33
C ARG A 50 6.27 -5.88 -3.77
N PHE A 51 6.84 -6.52 -4.78
CA PHE A 51 6.33 -7.78 -5.33
C PHE A 51 7.46 -8.54 -6.03
N ILE A 52 7.32 -9.86 -6.19
CA ILE A 52 8.25 -10.68 -6.99
C ILE A 52 7.78 -10.63 -8.44
N SER A 53 8.69 -10.44 -9.40
CA SER A 53 8.36 -10.66 -10.80
C SER A 53 8.19 -12.16 -11.07
N ASN A 54 6.98 -12.66 -10.90
CA ASN A 54 6.51 -13.78 -11.71
C ASN A 54 5.71 -13.15 -12.84
N LEU A 55 6.35 -12.82 -13.97
CA LEU A 55 5.58 -12.77 -15.21
C LEU A 55 5.03 -14.19 -15.38
N PRO A 56 3.71 -14.40 -15.50
CA PRO A 56 3.20 -15.70 -15.89
C PRO A 56 3.91 -16.09 -17.18
N ASP A 57 4.58 -17.24 -17.16
CA ASP A 57 5.19 -17.76 -18.38
C ASP A 57 4.05 -17.98 -19.37
N ILE A 58 4.13 -17.37 -20.55
CA ILE A 58 3.08 -17.40 -21.59
C ILE A 58 2.85 -18.85 -22.08
N PHE A 59 3.69 -19.78 -21.62
CA PHE A 59 3.65 -21.21 -21.91
C PHE A 59 3.13 -22.07 -20.75
N ASP A 60 2.88 -21.51 -19.55
CA ASP A 60 2.36 -22.29 -18.41
C ASP A 60 0.84 -22.31 -18.45
N ASP A 61 0.34 -23.33 -19.14
CA ASP A 61 -1.05 -23.75 -19.25
C ASP A 61 -1.57 -24.13 -17.85
N SER A 62 -1.96 -23.16 -17.03
CA SER A 62 -2.60 -23.44 -15.75
C SER A 62 -3.79 -22.52 -15.50
N SER A 63 -4.97 -23.16 -15.56
CA SER A 63 -6.29 -22.66 -15.20
C SER A 63 -6.44 -22.35 -13.69
N GLU A 64 -5.39 -21.84 -13.05
CA GLU A 64 -5.37 -21.47 -11.65
C GLU A 64 -4.92 -20.02 -11.56
N THR A 65 -5.85 -19.13 -11.23
CA THR A 65 -5.56 -17.76 -10.77
C THR A 65 -4.67 -17.85 -9.53
N LYS A 66 -3.35 -17.87 -9.72
CA LYS A 66 -2.38 -17.89 -8.63
C LYS A 66 -2.23 -16.45 -8.14
N SER A 67 -2.64 -16.23 -6.89
CA SER A 67 -2.29 -15.04 -6.10
C SER A 67 -0.80 -14.72 -6.26
N GLU A 68 -0.43 -13.43 -6.21
CA GLU A 68 0.99 -13.04 -6.27
C GLU A 68 1.82 -13.85 -5.24
N PRO A 69 3.08 -14.20 -5.56
CA PRO A 69 3.93 -14.93 -4.64
C PRO A 69 4.12 -14.15 -3.34
N VAL A 70 3.97 -14.84 -2.21
CA VAL A 70 4.23 -14.27 -0.89
C VAL A 70 5.70 -13.83 -0.81
N LEU A 71 5.93 -12.57 -0.42
CA LEU A 71 7.28 -12.08 -0.20
C LEU A 71 7.93 -12.74 1.01
N PRO A 72 9.27 -12.93 1.01
CA PRO A 72 10.01 -13.25 2.22
C PRO A 72 9.69 -12.27 3.36
N GLU A 73 9.58 -12.78 4.60
CA GLU A 73 9.14 -12.00 5.77
C GLU A 73 10.02 -10.78 6.08
N ASP A 74 11.27 -10.77 5.63
CA ASP A 74 12.21 -9.66 5.80
C ASP A 74 11.97 -8.49 4.82
N ILE A 75 11.15 -8.71 3.79
CA ILE A 75 10.81 -7.71 2.78
C ILE A 75 9.45 -7.11 3.09
N LYS A 76 9.42 -5.83 3.48
CA LYS A 76 8.17 -5.10 3.67
C LYS A 76 7.37 -5.04 2.36
N ARG A 77 6.20 -5.68 2.33
CA ARG A 77 5.24 -5.64 1.22
C ARG A 77 4.76 -4.23 0.89
N PHE A 78 4.42 -3.47 1.93
CA PHE A 78 3.81 -2.16 1.82
C PHE A 78 4.51 -1.14 2.70
N ILE A 79 4.75 0.04 2.15
CA ILE A 79 5.31 1.18 2.88
C ILE A 79 4.50 2.42 2.50
N PHE A 80 3.92 3.08 3.48
CA PHE A 80 3.21 4.34 3.27
C PHE A 80 3.82 5.45 4.13
N LYS A 81 4.20 6.54 3.46
CA LYS A 81 4.83 7.70 4.07
C LYS A 81 4.15 8.99 3.67
N ARG A 82 4.29 9.96 4.57
CA ARG A 82 3.99 11.37 4.34
C ARG A 82 5.19 12.20 4.79
N GLY A 83 5.86 12.84 3.82
CA GLY A 83 7.17 13.44 4.06
C GLY A 83 8.19 12.41 4.53
N ASP A 84 8.80 12.65 5.70
CA ASP A 84 9.79 11.76 6.32
C ASP A 84 9.18 10.75 7.31
N ARG A 85 7.85 10.74 7.49
CA ARG A 85 7.16 9.95 8.52
C ARG A 85 6.33 8.82 7.95
N GLU A 86 6.22 7.74 8.71
CA GLU A 86 5.30 6.64 8.41
C GLU A 86 3.84 7.07 8.62
N VAL A 87 2.96 6.52 7.78
CA VAL A 87 1.52 6.63 7.90
C VAL A 87 0.95 5.25 8.21
N TYR A 88 0.18 5.16 9.29
CA TYR A 88 -0.46 3.93 9.72
C TYR A 88 -1.93 3.94 9.27
N VAL A 89 -2.32 2.89 8.55
CA VAL A 89 -3.73 2.67 8.18
C VAL A 89 -4.39 1.82 9.25
N ILE A 90 -5.50 2.31 9.79
CA ILE A 90 -6.23 1.67 10.88
C ILE A 90 -7.66 1.38 10.41
N SER A 91 -8.27 0.29 10.90
CA SER A 91 -9.67 0.00 10.62
C SER A 91 -10.54 1.23 10.93
N SER A 92 -11.53 1.54 10.09
CA SER A 92 -12.30 2.77 10.28
C SER A 92 -13.00 2.82 11.63
N THR A 93 -13.47 1.67 12.15
CA THR A 93 -14.09 1.59 13.48
C THR A 93 -13.11 1.88 14.61
N ASP A 94 -11.91 1.29 14.59
CA ASP A 94 -10.90 1.53 15.65
C ASP A 94 -10.35 2.96 15.56
N PHE A 95 -10.20 3.49 14.35
CA PHE A 95 -9.75 4.85 14.12
C PHE A 95 -10.70 5.88 14.77
N GLU A 96 -12.01 5.73 14.55
CA GLU A 96 -13.02 6.58 15.19
C GLU A 96 -12.98 6.46 16.72
N GLN A 97 -12.82 5.24 17.25
CA GLN A 97 -12.74 5.03 18.71
C GLN A 97 -11.52 5.71 19.33
N LEU A 98 -10.36 5.64 18.66
CA LEU A 98 -9.10 6.17 19.19
C LEU A 98 -8.94 7.68 19.01
N PHE A 99 -9.47 8.23 17.91
CA PHE A 99 -9.16 9.59 17.47
C PHE A 99 -10.38 10.49 17.23
N SER A 100 -11.57 10.12 17.74
CA SER A 100 -12.81 10.93 17.60
C SER A 100 -12.70 12.37 18.09
N LEU A 101 -11.77 12.66 19.03
CA LEU A 101 -11.55 14.00 19.58
C LEU A 101 -10.38 14.75 18.95
N ASP A 102 -9.59 14.09 18.10
CA ASP A 102 -8.44 14.69 17.44
C ASP A 102 -8.85 15.41 16.15
N SER A 103 -8.11 16.47 15.81
CA SER A 103 -8.30 17.16 14.53
C SER A 103 -7.73 16.30 13.41
N ARG A 104 -8.56 16.03 12.40
CA ARG A 104 -8.12 15.53 11.10
C ARG A 104 -7.68 16.69 10.23
N ASP A 105 -6.76 16.42 9.31
CA ASP A 105 -6.44 17.36 8.24
C ASP A 105 -7.27 17.09 6.98
N GLU A 106 -6.95 17.82 5.91
CA GLU A 106 -7.62 17.75 4.60
C GLU A 106 -7.56 16.37 3.92
N TYR A 107 -6.67 15.48 4.38
CA TYR A 107 -6.52 14.11 3.89
C TYR A 107 -7.11 13.07 4.84
N GLY A 108 -7.85 13.50 5.88
CA GLY A 108 -8.39 12.62 6.90
C GLY A 108 -7.35 12.08 7.89
N CYS A 109 -6.10 12.56 7.82
CA CYS A 109 -5.03 12.08 8.69
C CYS A 109 -5.08 12.75 10.07
N VAL A 110 -4.70 12.00 11.10
CA VAL A 110 -4.43 12.55 12.44
C VAL A 110 -2.94 12.39 12.75
N PHE A 111 -2.33 13.40 13.36
CA PHE A 111 -0.91 13.38 13.75
C PHE A 111 -0.77 13.17 15.26
N VAL A 112 -0.27 11.99 15.66
CA VAL A 112 -0.26 11.56 17.07
C VAL A 112 1.08 10.93 17.47
N GLU A 113 1.30 10.79 18.78
CA GLU A 113 2.37 9.94 19.31
C GLU A 113 2.04 8.46 19.02
N GLN A 114 3.02 7.69 18.54
CA GLN A 114 2.83 6.30 18.11
C GLN A 114 2.23 5.39 19.20
N ASN A 115 2.51 5.66 20.48
CA ASN A 115 1.98 4.88 21.60
C ASN A 115 0.46 5.03 21.81
N ARG A 116 -0.19 5.98 21.11
CA ARG A 116 -1.65 6.11 21.09
C ARG A 116 -2.32 5.11 20.16
N ILE A 117 -1.57 4.46 19.28
CA ILE A 117 -2.06 3.37 18.43
C ILE A 117 -2.08 2.10 19.26
N THR A 118 -3.19 1.86 19.95
CA THR A 118 -3.36 0.68 20.83
C THR A 118 -4.12 -0.46 20.15
N CYS A 119 -4.34 -0.38 18.84
CA CYS A 119 -5.01 -1.38 18.02
C CYS A 119 -4.06 -1.97 16.97
N LYS A 120 -4.48 -3.06 16.31
CA LYS A 120 -3.75 -3.61 15.16
C LYS A 120 -4.00 -2.71 13.93
N CYS A 121 -2.95 -2.38 13.19
CA CYS A 121 -3.07 -1.71 11.90
C CYS A 121 -3.56 -2.67 10.82
N ALA A 122 -4.05 -2.12 9.71
CA ALA A 122 -4.46 -2.88 8.54
C ALA A 122 -3.31 -3.75 8.01
N ASP A 123 -3.66 -4.90 7.42
CA ASP A 123 -2.68 -5.85 6.92
C ASP A 123 -1.92 -5.25 5.72
N PRO A 124 -0.57 -5.24 5.73
CA PRO A 124 0.21 -4.80 4.59
C PRO A 124 -0.12 -5.51 3.26
N GLU A 125 -0.60 -6.76 3.29
CA GLU A 125 -1.00 -7.48 2.08
C GLU A 125 -2.30 -6.91 1.49
N ASP A 126 -3.32 -6.69 2.31
CA ASP A 126 -4.60 -6.09 1.88
C ASP A 126 -4.36 -4.68 1.31
N LEU A 127 -3.53 -3.88 1.98
CA LEU A 127 -3.17 -2.53 1.50
C LEU A 127 -2.37 -2.56 0.19
N ALA A 128 -1.54 -3.59 -0.02
CA ALA A 128 -0.81 -3.76 -1.26
C ALA A 128 -1.75 -4.09 -2.42
N GLU A 129 -2.75 -4.96 -2.22
CA GLU A 129 -3.77 -5.27 -3.22
C GLU A 129 -4.58 -4.03 -3.62
N ASP A 130 -5.03 -3.23 -2.65
CA ASP A 130 -5.79 -2.01 -2.94
C ASP A 130 -5.00 -1.01 -3.81
N VAL A 131 -3.66 -1.02 -3.70
CA VAL A 131 -2.79 -0.13 -4.47
C VAL A 131 -2.46 -0.66 -5.87
N VAL A 132 -2.49 -1.98 -6.09
CA VAL A 132 -2.32 -2.58 -7.44
C VAL A 132 -3.28 -1.96 -8.43
N ILE A 133 -4.54 -1.83 -8.02
CA ILE A 133 -5.65 -1.36 -8.86
C ILE A 133 -5.38 0.07 -9.38
N LEU A 134 -4.60 0.87 -8.63
CA LEU A 134 -4.28 2.26 -8.99
C LEU A 134 -2.98 2.38 -9.77
N ALA A 135 -1.95 1.61 -9.40
CA ALA A 135 -0.64 1.62 -10.06
C ALA A 135 -0.73 1.28 -11.56
N SER A 136 -1.77 0.56 -11.93
CA SER A 136 -2.04 0.09 -13.28
C SER A 136 -3.02 0.96 -14.09
N GLY A 137 -3.50 2.08 -13.53
CA GLY A 137 -4.51 2.92 -14.17
C GLY A 137 -5.91 2.29 -14.21
N GLY A 138 -6.28 1.49 -13.20
CA GLY A 138 -7.57 0.78 -13.13
C GLY A 138 -7.55 -0.60 -13.80
N ILE A 139 -6.37 -1.10 -14.16
CA ILE A 139 -6.17 -2.38 -14.83
C ILE A 139 -5.70 -3.40 -13.79
N ASP A 140 -6.48 -4.41 -13.43
CA ASP A 140 -6.00 -5.42 -12.49
C ASP A 140 -4.81 -6.21 -13.09
N LEU A 141 -3.56 -5.89 -12.70
CA LEU A 141 -2.36 -6.56 -13.21
C LEU A 141 -2.29 -8.04 -12.81
N ASN A 142 -3.15 -8.48 -11.89
CA ASN A 142 -3.31 -9.88 -11.52
C ASN A 142 -4.38 -10.60 -12.35
N ASN A 143 -5.05 -9.91 -13.26
CA ASN A 143 -6.04 -10.53 -14.13
C ASN A 143 -5.31 -11.37 -15.20
N PRO A 144 -5.55 -12.70 -15.23
CA PRO A 144 -4.91 -13.59 -16.19
C PRO A 144 -5.28 -13.31 -17.65
N ASP A 145 -6.35 -12.53 -17.90
CA ASP A 145 -6.80 -12.15 -19.24
C ASP A 145 -6.11 -10.88 -19.78
N LEU A 146 -5.20 -10.27 -19.00
CA LEU A 146 -4.47 -9.09 -19.43
C LEU A 146 -3.31 -9.47 -20.36
N ASN A 147 -3.62 -9.53 -21.66
CA ASN A 147 -2.64 -9.63 -22.73
C ASN A 147 -1.88 -8.29 -22.88
N LEU A 148 -0.77 -8.13 -22.15
CA LEU A 148 0.26 -7.10 -22.38
C LEU A 148 1.41 -7.65 -23.20
#